data_AF-A0A8R7TJ27-F1
#
_entry.id   AF-A0A8R7TJ27-F1
#
_cell.length_a   1.000
_cell.length_b   1.000
_cell.length_c   1.000
_cell.angle_alpha   90.00
_cell.angle_beta   90.00
_cell.angle_gamma   90.00
#
_symmetry.space_group_name_H-M   'P 1'
#
loop_
_entity.id
_entity.type
_entity.pdbx_description
1 polymer ?
#
loop_
_entity_poly.entity_id
_entity_poly.type
_entity_poly.pdbx_seq_one_letter_code
_entity_poly.pdbx_strand_id
1 'polypeptide(L)'
;MWAARAMTTIPEGNSFRNPALIRQAALQAMQGYPEDVLDVVRSCDLSSMSLTQLCYRPPWHLVLQPFQEGTVTVAGDAMHAMGTFIGQGGSFSLEDAVVVARCLARTASAARGGDHSPAKSVEEALKSYEQERKARILRLSVQAFLNGQLIVATSKLMKVLIRAALAVLFTGNSDSHGDFDCGSL
;
A
#
# COMPACT_ATOMS: atom_id res chain seq x y z
N MET A 1 -6.57 -7.71 11.95
CA MET A 1 -6.82 -6.36 12.50
C MET A 1 -6.04 -5.34 11.66
N TRP A 2 -6.72 -4.32 11.13
CA TRP A 2 -6.09 -3.23 10.36
C TRP A 2 -5.35 -2.27 11.29
N ALA A 3 -4.24 -1.68 10.84
CA ALA A 3 -3.72 -0.48 11.47
C ALA A 3 -4.53 0.70 10.92
N ALA A 4 -5.40 1.25 11.76
CA ALA A 4 -6.20 2.41 11.42
C ALA A 4 -5.48 3.63 12.00
N ARG A 5 -5.15 4.61 11.16
CA ARG A 5 -4.52 5.85 11.59
C ARG A 5 -5.52 6.98 11.53
N ALA A 6 -5.99 7.41 12.69
CA ALA A 6 -6.67 8.68 12.85
C ALA A 6 -5.62 9.81 12.87
N MET A 7 -5.81 10.88 12.09
CA MET A 7 -5.21 12.17 12.41
C MET A 7 -5.64 12.52 13.85
N THR A 8 -4.71 12.99 14.67
CA THR A 8 -4.91 13.22 16.12
C THR A 8 -5.89 14.36 16.44
N THR A 9 -6.51 14.98 15.44
CA THR A 9 -7.46 16.09 15.54
C THR A 9 -8.61 15.92 14.55
N ILE A 10 -9.16 14.72 14.45
CA ILE A 10 -10.36 14.49 13.63
C ILE A 10 -11.60 14.78 14.48
N PRO A 11 -12.55 15.60 14.00
CA PRO A 11 -13.80 15.82 14.73
C PRO A 11 -14.61 14.51 14.82
N GLU A 12 -15.20 14.23 15.99
CA GLU A 12 -15.96 13.00 16.24
C GLU A 12 -17.37 13.08 15.61
N GLY A 13 -17.99 11.92 15.31
CA GLY A 13 -19.41 11.83 14.90
C GLY A 13 -19.73 12.21 13.44
N ASN A 14 -20.89 12.83 13.18
CA ASN A 14 -21.32 13.23 11.82
C ASN A 14 -20.47 14.36 11.17
N SER A 15 -19.46 14.85 11.85
CA SER A 15 -18.59 15.95 11.42
C SER A 15 -17.68 15.61 10.23
N PHE A 16 -17.35 14.33 10.03
CA PHE A 16 -16.60 13.82 8.86
C PHE A 16 -17.32 14.06 7.52
N ARG A 17 -18.60 14.43 7.55
CA ARG A 17 -19.41 14.70 6.35
C ARG A 17 -19.63 16.17 6.09
N ASN A 18 -19.15 17.07 6.96
CA ASN A 18 -19.27 18.51 6.77
C ASN A 18 -17.94 19.08 6.27
N PRO A 19 -17.84 19.45 4.98
CA PRO A 19 -16.61 19.99 4.40
C PRO A 19 -16.07 21.22 5.10
N ALA A 20 -16.93 22.08 5.66
CA ALA A 20 -16.48 23.27 6.38
C ALA A 20 -15.76 22.90 7.69
N LEU A 21 -16.26 21.89 8.41
CA LEU A 21 -15.60 21.35 9.61
C LEU A 21 -14.31 20.62 9.27
N ILE A 22 -14.26 19.90 8.13
CA ILE A 22 -13.02 19.27 7.64
C ILE A 22 -11.96 20.34 7.37
N ARG A 23 -12.32 21.41 6.65
CA ARG A 23 -11.39 22.51 6.37
C ARG A 23 -10.88 23.17 7.65
N GLN A 24 -11.78 23.43 8.60
CA GLN A 24 -11.42 24.01 9.88
C GLN A 24 -10.45 23.12 10.66
N ALA A 25 -10.73 21.82 10.75
CA ALA A 25 -9.86 20.85 11.43
C ALA A 25 -8.49 20.73 10.75
N ALA A 26 -8.45 20.75 9.41
CA ALA A 26 -7.21 20.75 8.65
C ALA A 26 -6.35 21.99 8.95
N LEU A 27 -6.93 23.18 8.91
CA LEU A 27 -6.24 24.44 9.25
C LEU A 27 -5.74 24.46 10.70
N GLN A 28 -6.53 23.92 11.64
CA GLN A 28 -6.09 23.76 13.03
C GLN A 28 -4.91 22.80 13.17
N ALA A 29 -4.91 21.68 12.45
CA ALA A 29 -3.81 20.73 12.45
C ALA A 29 -2.52 21.30 11.82
N MET A 30 -2.65 22.31 10.97
CA MET A 30 -1.56 22.99 10.26
C MET A 30 -1.12 24.30 10.92
N GLN A 31 -1.51 24.55 12.18
CA GLN A 31 -1.03 25.73 12.91
C GLN A 31 0.52 25.80 12.92
N GLY A 32 1.05 26.98 12.57
CA GLY A 32 2.50 27.22 12.47
C GLY A 32 3.11 26.91 11.10
N TYR A 33 2.32 26.47 10.11
CA TYR A 33 2.75 26.39 8.71
C TYR A 33 2.75 27.79 8.07
N PRO A 34 3.55 28.01 7.00
CA PRO A 34 3.54 29.23 6.21
C PRO A 34 2.15 29.60 5.66
N GLU A 35 1.83 30.89 5.57
CA GLU A 35 0.49 31.36 5.15
C GLU A 35 0.13 30.98 3.71
N ASP A 36 1.11 30.95 2.81
CA ASP A 36 0.92 30.48 1.43
C ASP A 36 0.43 29.03 1.37
N VAL A 37 0.91 28.16 2.28
CA VAL A 37 0.42 26.78 2.41
C VAL A 37 -1.00 26.73 2.98
N LEU A 38 -1.32 27.60 3.94
CA LEU A 38 -2.68 27.68 4.52
C LEU A 38 -3.70 28.21 3.49
N ASP A 39 -3.29 29.15 2.64
CA ASP A 39 -4.13 29.71 1.59
C ASP A 39 -4.56 28.68 0.55
N VAL A 40 -3.69 27.71 0.22
CA VAL A 40 -4.06 26.57 -0.63
C VAL A 40 -5.28 25.84 -0.03
N VAL A 41 -5.24 25.52 1.27
CA VAL A 41 -6.35 24.82 1.94
C VAL A 41 -7.62 25.67 2.02
N ARG A 42 -7.48 26.99 2.23
CA ARG A 42 -8.61 27.94 2.27
C ARG A 42 -9.31 28.05 0.91
N SER A 43 -8.53 27.99 -0.18
CA SER A 43 -8.99 28.14 -1.56
C SER A 43 -9.68 26.88 -2.13
N CYS A 44 -9.50 25.72 -1.50
CA CYS A 44 -10.15 24.48 -1.93
C CYS A 44 -11.69 24.60 -1.92
N ASP A 45 -12.33 24.08 -2.96
CA ASP A 45 -13.80 23.98 -3.03
C ASP A 45 -14.32 23.00 -1.98
N LEU A 46 -15.21 23.49 -1.12
CA LEU A 46 -15.87 22.70 -0.10
C LEU A 46 -16.66 21.52 -0.68
N SER A 47 -17.21 21.64 -1.90
CA SER A 47 -17.98 20.55 -2.51
C SER A 47 -17.13 19.30 -2.78
N SER A 48 -15.82 19.48 -2.98
CA SER A 48 -14.84 18.43 -3.29
C SER A 48 -14.09 17.90 -2.06
N MET A 49 -14.24 18.54 -0.90
CA MET A 49 -13.43 18.24 0.28
C MET A 49 -14.01 17.06 1.06
N SER A 50 -13.22 16.00 1.16
CA SER A 50 -13.57 14.79 1.91
C SER A 50 -12.47 14.45 2.90
N LEU A 51 -12.86 13.89 4.05
CA LEU A 51 -11.94 13.33 5.02
C LEU A 51 -12.10 11.81 5.05
N THR A 52 -10.99 11.09 4.88
CA THR A 52 -10.97 9.63 4.93
C THR A 52 -9.90 9.18 5.90
N GLN A 53 -10.24 8.20 6.73
CA GLN A 53 -9.28 7.59 7.63
C GLN A 53 -8.31 6.72 6.82
N LEU A 54 -7.01 6.92 7.05
CA LEU A 54 -5.99 6.10 6.41
C LEU A 54 -5.88 4.76 7.15
N CYS A 55 -6.31 3.68 6.49
CA CYS A 55 -6.25 2.32 7.00
C CYS A 55 -5.29 1.50 6.14
N TYR A 56 -4.34 0.80 6.78
CA TYR A 56 -3.40 -0.08 6.10
C TYR A 56 -3.08 -1.32 6.93
N ARG A 57 -2.55 -2.35 6.29
CA ARG A 57 -2.16 -3.59 6.96
C ARG A 57 -0.74 -3.43 7.53
N PRO A 58 -0.51 -3.84 8.80
CA PRO A 58 0.85 -3.96 9.29
C PRO A 58 1.65 -4.98 8.48
N PRO A 59 2.93 -4.73 8.16
CA PRO A 59 3.70 -5.60 7.26
C PRO A 59 3.82 -7.05 7.74
N TRP A 60 3.86 -7.29 9.06
CA TRP A 60 3.97 -8.65 9.62
C TRP A 60 2.73 -9.52 9.37
N HIS A 61 1.54 -8.93 9.17
CA HIS A 61 0.36 -9.73 8.79
C HIS A 61 0.50 -10.33 7.39
N LEU A 62 1.27 -9.69 6.50
CA LEU A 62 1.49 -10.17 5.13
C LEU A 62 2.41 -11.39 5.09
N VAL A 63 3.21 -11.60 6.14
CA VAL A 63 4.09 -12.78 6.29
C VAL A 63 3.33 -13.97 6.88
N LEU A 64 2.32 -13.70 7.71
CA LEU A 64 1.68 -14.71 8.56
C LEU A 64 0.43 -15.34 7.94
N GLN A 65 -0.06 -14.84 6.80
CA GLN A 65 -1.31 -15.28 6.19
C GLN A 65 -1.12 -15.72 4.73
N PRO A 66 -1.69 -16.86 4.31
CA PRO A 66 -1.82 -17.19 2.90
C PRO A 66 -2.83 -16.24 2.22
N PHE A 67 -2.63 -15.99 0.94
CA PHE A 67 -3.53 -15.15 0.13
C PHE A 67 -4.25 -15.95 -0.96
N GLN A 68 -4.08 -17.26 -0.98
CA GLN A 68 -4.69 -18.20 -1.89
C GLN A 68 -5.36 -19.34 -1.13
N GLU A 69 -6.54 -19.73 -1.60
CA GLU A 69 -7.29 -20.89 -1.15
C GLU A 69 -7.90 -21.59 -2.38
N GLY A 70 -7.33 -22.73 -2.76
CA GLY A 70 -7.70 -23.46 -3.98
C GLY A 70 -7.58 -22.58 -5.23
N THR A 71 -8.70 -22.34 -5.91
CA THR A 71 -8.75 -21.54 -7.15
C THR A 71 -9.07 -20.06 -6.91
N VAL A 72 -8.98 -19.60 -5.66
CA VAL A 72 -9.29 -18.22 -5.26
C VAL A 72 -8.05 -17.54 -4.70
N THR A 73 -7.81 -16.30 -5.11
CA THR A 73 -6.78 -15.42 -4.51
C THR A 73 -7.26 -13.97 -4.47
N VAL A 74 -6.52 -13.12 -3.75
CA VAL A 74 -6.72 -11.67 -3.70
C VAL A 74 -5.49 -10.94 -4.28
N ALA A 75 -5.72 -9.78 -4.88
CA ALA A 75 -4.69 -8.93 -5.46
C ALA A 75 -4.98 -7.44 -5.17
N GLY A 76 -3.99 -6.57 -5.43
CA GLY A 76 -4.12 -5.14 -5.18
C GLY A 76 -4.34 -4.80 -3.70
N ASP A 77 -5.00 -3.66 -3.44
CA ASP A 77 -5.23 -3.18 -2.07
C ASP A 77 -5.96 -4.20 -1.17
N ALA A 78 -6.78 -5.09 -1.74
CA ALA A 78 -7.43 -6.15 -0.96
C ALA A 78 -6.40 -7.08 -0.29
N MET A 79 -5.30 -7.38 -0.99
CA MET A 79 -4.19 -8.19 -0.54
C MET A 79 -3.22 -7.40 0.35
N HIS A 80 -2.79 -6.22 -0.12
CA HIS A 80 -1.61 -5.55 0.41
C HIS A 80 -1.76 -4.06 0.68
N ALA A 81 -2.99 -3.58 0.95
CA ALA A 81 -3.24 -2.19 1.31
C ALA A 81 -2.21 -1.65 2.30
N MET A 82 -1.43 -0.69 1.82
CA MET A 82 -0.27 -0.10 2.50
C MET A 82 -0.46 1.41 2.66
N GLY A 83 0.33 2.02 3.54
CA GLY A 83 0.32 3.48 3.68
C GLY A 83 0.74 4.17 2.38
N THR A 84 0.13 5.32 2.09
CA THR A 84 0.38 6.10 0.86
C THR A 84 1.75 6.80 0.82
N PHE A 85 2.57 6.63 1.85
CA PHE A 85 3.80 7.38 2.12
C PHE A 85 4.92 7.20 1.09
N ILE A 86 4.79 6.22 0.19
CA ILE A 86 5.73 6.00 -0.93
C ILE A 86 5.03 6.07 -2.31
N GLY A 87 3.72 6.34 -2.36
CA GLY A 87 2.97 6.51 -3.60
C GLY A 87 2.85 5.26 -4.49
N GLN A 88 2.99 4.05 -3.93
CA GLN A 88 3.13 2.80 -4.73
C GLN A 88 1.85 1.96 -4.87
N GLY A 89 0.76 2.24 -4.16
CA GLY A 89 -0.42 1.35 -4.14
C GLY A 89 -0.99 1.02 -5.54
N GLY A 90 -1.13 2.05 -6.38
CA GLY A 90 -1.63 1.91 -7.75
C GLY A 90 -0.71 1.09 -8.65
N SER A 91 0.56 1.50 -8.76
CA SER A 91 1.57 0.78 -9.55
C SER A 91 1.70 -0.67 -9.10
N PHE A 92 1.64 -0.90 -7.78
CA PHE A 92 1.78 -2.24 -7.23
C PHE A 92 0.60 -3.16 -7.57
N SER A 93 -0.61 -2.61 -7.63
CA SER A 93 -1.79 -3.33 -8.11
C SER A 93 -1.69 -3.70 -9.60
N LEU A 94 -1.06 -2.85 -10.42
CA LEU A 94 -0.79 -3.16 -11.83
C LEU A 94 0.25 -4.26 -11.99
N GLU A 95 1.32 -4.22 -11.19
CA GLU A 95 2.31 -5.29 -11.16
C GLU A 95 1.66 -6.65 -10.80
N ASP A 96 0.72 -6.69 -9.85
CA ASP A 96 -0.01 -7.93 -9.52
C ASP A 96 -0.80 -8.45 -10.72
N ALA A 97 -1.46 -7.56 -11.47
CA ALA A 97 -2.24 -7.92 -12.66
C ALA A 97 -1.35 -8.58 -13.73
N VAL A 98 -0.15 -8.05 -13.95
CA VAL A 98 0.82 -8.62 -14.89
C VAL A 98 1.29 -10.00 -14.42
N VAL A 99 1.67 -10.13 -13.14
CA VAL A 99 2.20 -11.39 -12.61
C VAL A 99 1.13 -12.47 -12.57
N VAL A 100 -0.10 -12.17 -12.12
CA VAL A 100 -1.18 -13.17 -12.09
C VAL A 100 -1.54 -13.64 -13.50
N ALA A 101 -1.62 -12.73 -14.47
CA ALA A 101 -1.90 -13.08 -15.86
C ALA A 101 -0.80 -13.98 -16.45
N ARG A 102 0.47 -13.69 -16.17
CA ARG A 102 1.60 -14.53 -16.60
C ARG A 102 1.55 -15.91 -15.96
N CYS A 103 1.34 -15.99 -14.65
CA CYS A 103 1.26 -17.28 -13.96
C CYS A 103 0.14 -18.15 -14.53
N LEU A 104 -1.04 -17.57 -14.80
CA LEU A 104 -2.15 -18.26 -15.45
C LEU A 104 -1.82 -18.72 -16.88
N ALA A 105 -1.18 -17.86 -17.69
CA ALA A 105 -0.79 -18.21 -19.05
C ALA A 105 0.22 -19.37 -19.12
N ARG A 106 1.19 -19.39 -18.19
CA ARG A 106 2.19 -20.46 -18.07
C ARG A 106 1.53 -21.81 -17.78
N THR A 107 0.63 -21.88 -16.80
CA THR A 107 -0.02 -23.16 -16.45
C THR A 107 -1.05 -23.59 -17.48
N ALA A 108 -1.78 -22.66 -18.11
CA ALA A 108 -2.68 -22.96 -19.22
C ALA A 108 -1.95 -23.57 -20.42
N SER A 109 -0.73 -23.09 -20.71
CA SER A 109 0.12 -23.64 -21.77
C SER A 109 0.62 -25.06 -21.43
N ALA A 110 1.00 -25.30 -20.17
CA ALA A 110 1.43 -26.60 -19.69
C ALA A 110 0.28 -27.64 -19.67
N ALA A 111 -0.94 -27.21 -19.32
CA ALA A 111 -2.11 -28.08 -19.28
C ALA A 111 -2.54 -28.60 -20.67
N ARG A 112 -2.14 -27.94 -21.76
CA ARG A 112 -2.38 -28.43 -23.13
C ARG A 112 -1.58 -29.69 -23.48
N GLY A 113 -0.60 -30.08 -22.66
CA GLY A 113 0.27 -31.23 -22.88
C GLY A 113 0.08 -32.42 -21.92
N GLY A 114 -0.89 -32.38 -20.99
CA GLY A 114 -1.06 -33.44 -19.99
C GLY A 114 -2.47 -33.53 -19.39
N ASP A 115 -2.73 -34.59 -18.62
CA ASP A 115 -4.01 -34.88 -17.96
C ASP A 115 -4.14 -34.05 -16.66
N HIS A 116 -4.26 -32.73 -16.81
CA HIS A 116 -4.46 -31.82 -15.67
C HIS A 116 -5.86 -31.24 -15.69
N SER A 117 -6.56 -31.39 -14.56
CA SER A 117 -7.85 -30.73 -14.41
C SER A 117 -7.66 -29.21 -14.46
N PRO A 118 -8.58 -28.46 -15.12
CA PRO A 118 -8.50 -27.00 -15.19
C PRO A 118 -8.36 -26.34 -13.81
N ALA A 119 -9.04 -26.88 -12.79
CA ALA A 119 -8.99 -26.38 -11.43
C ALA A 119 -7.58 -26.49 -10.81
N LYS A 120 -6.90 -27.62 -11.02
CA LYS A 120 -5.54 -27.84 -10.49
C LYS A 120 -4.53 -26.91 -11.15
N SER A 121 -4.67 -26.69 -12.46
CA SER A 121 -3.83 -25.74 -13.21
C SER A 121 -3.99 -24.29 -12.75
N VAL A 122 -5.22 -23.87 -12.42
CA VAL A 122 -5.49 -22.54 -11.85
C VAL A 122 -4.91 -22.42 -10.44
N GLU A 123 -5.14 -23.42 -9.59
CA GLU A 123 -4.58 -23.44 -8.23
C GLU A 123 -3.06 -23.32 -8.22
N GLU A 124 -2.37 -24.08 -9.09
CA GLU A 124 -0.92 -24.00 -9.26
C GLU A 124 -0.46 -22.62 -9.73
N ALA A 125 -1.17 -21.99 -10.67
CA ALA A 125 -0.87 -20.63 -11.12
C ALA A 125 -1.00 -19.59 -9.99
N LEU A 126 -2.09 -19.65 -9.22
CA LEU A 126 -2.32 -18.70 -8.14
C LEU A 126 -1.29 -18.88 -7.01
N LYS A 127 -0.87 -20.12 -6.75
CA LYS A 127 0.22 -20.41 -5.82
C LYS A 127 1.56 -19.83 -6.30
N SER A 128 1.87 -19.96 -7.60
CA SER A 128 3.06 -19.32 -8.19
C SER A 128 2.99 -17.80 -8.10
N TYR A 129 1.84 -17.20 -8.40
CA TYR A 129 1.61 -15.77 -8.22
C TYR A 129 1.89 -15.33 -6.77
N GLU A 130 1.31 -16.01 -5.78
CA GLU A 130 1.54 -15.66 -4.37
C GLU A 130 3.02 -15.76 -3.99
N GLN A 131 3.72 -16.81 -4.45
CA GLN A 131 5.14 -17.02 -4.20
C GLN A 131 6.03 -15.94 -4.84
N GLU A 132 5.76 -15.57 -6.10
CA GLU A 132 6.51 -14.51 -6.80
C GLU A 132 6.30 -13.14 -6.12
N ARG A 133 5.11 -12.87 -5.58
CA ARG A 133 4.77 -11.54 -5.03
C ARG A 133 5.13 -11.33 -3.57
N LYS A 134 5.18 -12.38 -2.74
CA LYS A 134 5.40 -12.27 -1.27
C LYS A 134 6.56 -11.35 -0.87
N ALA A 135 7.74 -11.55 -1.45
CA ALA A 135 8.92 -10.77 -1.09
C ALA A 135 8.77 -9.29 -1.46
N ARG A 136 8.20 -9.02 -2.64
CA ARG A 136 7.94 -7.67 -3.15
C ARG A 136 6.90 -6.95 -2.29
N ILE A 137 5.78 -7.62 -1.96
CA ILE A 137 4.73 -7.13 -1.06
C ILE A 137 5.34 -6.73 0.28
N LEU A 138 6.07 -7.64 0.91
CA LEU A 138 6.67 -7.39 2.22
C LEU A 138 7.62 -6.19 2.19
N ARG A 139 8.49 -6.12 1.18
CA ARG A 139 9.46 -5.03 1.02
C ARG A 139 8.76 -3.67 0.92
N LEU A 140 7.76 -3.55 0.04
CA LEU A 140 6.99 -2.31 -0.14
C LEU A 140 6.25 -1.91 1.14
N SER A 141 5.55 -2.86 1.76
CA SER A 141 4.77 -2.58 2.96
C SER A 141 5.65 -2.15 4.13
N VAL A 142 6.83 -2.76 4.32
CA VAL A 142 7.80 -2.32 5.34
C VAL A 142 8.33 -0.92 5.02
N GLN A 143 8.67 -0.62 3.75
CA GLN A 143 9.14 0.71 3.38
C GLN A 143 8.07 1.78 3.61
N ALA A 144 6.82 1.52 3.19
CA ALA A 144 5.68 2.41 3.42
C ALA A 144 5.45 2.64 4.92
N PHE A 145 5.50 1.56 5.73
CA PHE A 145 5.35 1.64 7.17
C PHE A 145 6.43 2.52 7.82
N LEU A 146 7.70 2.30 7.49
CA LEU A 146 8.81 3.08 8.05
C LEU A 146 8.74 4.55 7.65
N ASN A 147 8.37 4.87 6.41
CA ASN A 147 8.14 6.26 5.99
C ASN A 147 6.98 6.90 6.76
N GLY A 148 5.88 6.17 6.96
CA GLY A 148 4.77 6.62 7.79
C GLY A 148 5.15 6.90 9.24
N GLN A 149 6.04 6.07 9.82
CA GLN A 149 6.58 6.28 11.16
C GLN A 149 7.56 7.46 11.22
N LEU A 150 8.34 7.71 10.15
CA LEU A 150 9.27 8.83 10.08
C LEU A 150 8.54 10.19 10.08
N ILE A 151 7.45 10.29 9.32
CA ILE A 151 6.65 11.53 9.21
C ILE A 151 6.13 11.97 10.58
N VAL A 152 5.78 11.02 11.43
CA VAL A 152 5.04 11.29 12.68
C VAL A 152 5.88 11.21 13.94
N ALA A 153 7.10 10.71 13.83
CA ALA A 153 8.03 10.69 14.94
C ALA A 153 8.23 12.13 15.44
N THR A 154 8.04 12.36 16.73
CA THR A 154 8.34 13.63 17.38
C THR A 154 9.79 13.68 17.85
N SER A 155 10.33 12.52 18.26
CA SER A 155 11.72 12.38 18.73
C SER A 155 12.73 12.42 17.59
N LYS A 156 13.77 13.25 17.73
CA LYS A 156 14.90 13.33 16.79
C LYS A 156 15.66 12.00 16.70
N LEU A 157 15.87 11.33 17.85
CA LEU A 157 16.56 10.04 17.88
C LEU A 157 15.79 9.00 17.07
N MET A 158 14.47 8.93 17.25
CA MET A 158 13.63 8.00 16.49
C MET A 158 13.69 8.27 14.98
N LYS A 159 13.69 9.54 14.56
CA LYS A 159 13.88 9.90 13.15
C LYS A 159 15.22 9.42 12.60
N VAL A 160 16.30 9.55 13.37
CA VAL A 160 17.64 9.07 12.97
C VAL A 160 17.64 7.55 12.83
N LEU A 161 17.08 6.83 13.80
CA LEU A 161 16.99 5.36 13.76
C LEU A 161 16.18 4.87 12.55
N ILE A 162 15.02 5.48 12.28
CA ILE A 162 14.18 5.10 11.12
C ILE A 162 14.90 5.42 9.80
N ARG A 163 15.60 6.56 9.69
CA ARG A 163 16.39 6.91 8.50
C ARG A 163 17.53 5.92 8.28
N ALA A 164 18.24 5.52 9.33
CA ALA A 164 19.29 4.51 9.25
C ALA A 164 18.71 3.16 8.79
N ALA A 165 17.57 2.73 9.34
CA ALA A 165 16.90 1.51 8.90
C ALA A 165 16.46 1.59 7.43
N LEU A 166 15.89 2.71 7.00
CA LEU A 166 15.52 2.93 5.60
C LEU A 166 16.73 2.87 4.67
N ALA A 167 17.85 3.48 5.05
CA ALA A 167 19.09 3.39 4.28
C ALA A 167 19.56 1.92 4.19
N VAL A 168 19.75 1.24 5.31
CA VAL A 168 20.27 -0.14 5.34
C VAL A 168 19.39 -1.12 4.56
N LEU A 169 18.06 -1.00 4.63
CA LEU A 169 17.13 -1.95 4.01
C LEU A 169 16.84 -1.66 2.52
N PHE A 170 16.94 -0.39 2.10
CA PHE A 170 16.44 0.05 0.79
C PHE A 170 17.44 0.83 -0.08
N THR A 171 18.57 1.31 0.44
CA THR A 171 19.63 1.88 -0.42
C THR A 171 20.54 0.77 -0.98
N GLY A 172 20.78 0.79 -2.29
CA GLY A 172 21.75 -0.11 -2.94
C GLY A 172 21.20 -1.26 -3.79
N ASN A 173 19.88 -1.42 -3.93
CA ASN A 173 19.30 -2.46 -4.80
C ASN A 173 18.80 -1.85 -6.12
N SER A 174 19.06 -2.57 -7.22
CA SER A 174 18.58 -2.25 -8.58
C SER A 174 17.05 -2.22 -8.70
N ASP A 175 16.34 -2.80 -7.73
CA ASP A 175 14.87 -2.82 -7.66
C ASP A 175 14.31 -1.61 -6.89
N SER A 176 14.74 -0.42 -7.33
CA SER A 176 14.05 0.83 -7.00
C SER A 176 12.57 0.63 -7.26
N HIS A 177 11.70 1.11 -6.35
CA HIS A 177 10.26 0.92 -6.52
C HIS A 177 9.71 1.60 -7.79
N GLY A 178 10.46 2.54 -8.38
CA GLY A 178 10.12 3.16 -9.66
C GLY A 178 10.56 2.35 -10.89
N ASP A 179 11.51 1.43 -10.74
CA ASP A 179 12.16 0.73 -11.86
C ASP A 179 11.91 -0.80 -11.80
N PHE A 180 10.84 -1.22 -11.13
CA PHE A 180 10.54 -2.64 -10.97
C PHE A 180 10.13 -3.27 -12.31
N ASP A 181 10.95 -4.21 -12.79
CA ASP A 181 10.61 -5.01 -13.97
C ASP A 181 9.62 -6.10 -13.59
N CYS A 182 8.37 -5.89 -13.98
CA CYS A 182 7.33 -6.88 -13.81
C CYS A 182 7.44 -8.03 -14.83
N GLY A 183 8.35 -7.99 -15.80
CA GLY A 183 8.55 -8.95 -16.89
C GLY A 183 7.57 -8.78 -18.05
N SER A 184 7.72 -9.55 -19.13
CA SER A 184 6.78 -9.54 -20.26
C SER A 184 5.52 -10.40 -20.02
N LEU A 185 4.41 -10.01 -20.64
CA LEU A 185 3.22 -10.84 -20.79
C LEU A 185 3.34 -11.76 -22.01
#